data_AF-A0A3L9ZHX2-F1
#
_entry.id   AF-A0A3L9ZHX2-F1
#
_cell.length_a   1.000
_cell.length_b   1.000
_cell.length_c   1.000
_cell.angle_alpha   90.00
_cell.angle_beta   90.00
_cell.angle_gamma   90.00
#
_symmetry.space_group_name_H-M   'P 1'
#
loop_
_entity.id
_entity.type
_entity.pdbx_description
1 polymer ?
#
loop_
_entity_poly.entity_id
_entity_poly.type
_entity_poly.pdbx_seq_one_letter_code
_entity_poly.pdbx_strand_id
1 'polypeptide(L)'
;MSMIKVNLKIFSVLTFLLLVSCTKNIWLSNGVLRPKNPKFTMSKENFTPTPLLNTEYLYTYIGKSKYENSTLKSFIGFYPDGRMILFAIEDSNVSKIDSISSWKNASRIGYFKTIDDKLEYQYYEQYGGGEYINQKAVLKKDTIIKFKTFRMLTKKEVRYDTLVLSKYKLR
;
A
#
# COMPACT_ATOMS: atom_id res chain seq x y z
N MET A 1 -37.20 -15.85 43.41
CA MET A 1 -35.93 -15.32 42.88
C MET A 1 -35.33 -16.40 41.97
N SER A 2 -35.54 -16.30 40.66
CA SER A 2 -35.15 -17.35 39.70
C SER A 2 -33.69 -17.16 39.29
N MET A 3 -32.83 -18.11 39.65
CA MET A 3 -31.43 -18.14 39.21
C MET A 3 -31.36 -18.70 37.79
N ILE A 4 -30.96 -17.84 36.85
CA ILE A 4 -30.63 -18.24 35.48
C ILE A 4 -29.39 -19.14 35.56
N LYS A 5 -29.56 -20.46 35.34
CA LYS A 5 -28.44 -21.38 35.10
C LYS A 5 -27.87 -21.09 33.71
N VAL A 6 -26.90 -20.18 33.64
CA VAL A 6 -26.13 -19.93 32.41
C VAL A 6 -25.29 -21.18 32.12
N ASN A 7 -25.57 -21.84 31.01
CA ASN A 7 -24.91 -23.06 30.61
C ASN A 7 -23.46 -22.74 30.19
N LEU A 8 -22.48 -23.16 31.00
CA LEU A 8 -21.06 -22.81 30.86
C LEU A 8 -20.48 -23.14 29.47
N LYS A 9 -21.03 -24.15 28.79
CA LYS A 9 -20.70 -24.53 27.39
C LYS A 9 -21.17 -23.50 26.36
N ILE A 10 -22.34 -22.89 26.56
CA ILE A 10 -22.85 -21.82 25.68
C ILE A 10 -21.99 -20.57 25.86
N PHE A 11 -21.60 -20.28 27.10
CA PHE A 11 -20.69 -19.17 27.39
C PHE A 11 -19.31 -19.39 26.74
N SER A 12 -18.72 -20.59 26.84
CA SER A 12 -17.41 -20.86 26.22
C SER A 12 -17.44 -20.79 24.69
N VAL A 13 -18.49 -21.29 24.04
CA VAL A 13 -18.67 -21.20 22.58
C VAL A 13 -18.86 -19.74 22.13
N LEU A 14 -19.63 -18.96 22.87
CA LEU A 14 -19.84 -17.53 22.58
C LEU A 14 -18.54 -16.74 22.74
N THR A 15 -17.76 -16.99 23.80
CA THR A 15 -16.45 -16.36 24.01
C THR A 15 -15.45 -16.76 22.94
N PHE A 16 -15.45 -18.03 22.50
CA PHE A 16 -14.60 -18.49 21.40
C PHE A 16 -14.96 -17.80 20.08
N LEU A 17 -16.25 -17.70 19.74
CA LEU A 17 -16.75 -17.00 18.56
C LEU A 17 -16.41 -15.50 18.56
N LEU A 18 -16.44 -14.85 19.72
CA LEU A 18 -16.04 -13.44 19.87
C LEU A 18 -14.53 -13.24 19.67
N LEU A 19 -13.69 -14.21 20.02
CA LEU A 19 -12.24 -14.16 19.83
C LEU A 19 -11.82 -14.36 18.36
N VAL A 20 -12.56 -15.16 17.57
CA VAL A 20 -12.23 -15.38 16.14
C VAL A 20 -12.55 -14.14 15.27
N SER A 21 -13.44 -13.26 15.72
CA SER A 21 -13.87 -12.07 14.96
C SER A 21 -12.90 -10.87 15.04
N CYS A 22 -11.83 -10.96 15.84
CA CYS A 22 -10.86 -9.89 16.08
C CYS A 22 -9.67 -9.89 15.13
N THR A 23 -9.83 -10.36 13.89
CA THR A 23 -8.76 -10.24 12.89
C THR A 23 -8.60 -8.77 12.48
N LYS A 24 -7.39 -8.23 12.67
CA LYS A 24 -7.05 -6.86 12.25
C LYS A 24 -7.03 -6.71 10.72
N ASN A 25 -6.95 -7.84 10.00
CA ASN A 25 -6.78 -7.91 8.57
C ASN A 25 -7.83 -8.80 7.90
N ILE A 26 -8.02 -8.60 6.59
CA ILE A 26 -8.87 -9.38 5.69
C ILE A 26 -8.05 -9.92 4.52
N TRP A 27 -8.33 -11.16 4.13
CA TRP A 27 -7.82 -11.73 2.89
C TRP A 27 -8.75 -11.35 1.74
N LEU A 28 -8.18 -10.79 0.69
CA LEU A 28 -8.86 -10.56 -0.57
C LEU A 28 -8.86 -11.84 -1.41
N SER A 29 -9.79 -11.94 -2.36
CA SER A 29 -9.94 -13.12 -3.24
C SER A 29 -8.70 -13.43 -4.08
N ASN A 30 -7.81 -12.46 -4.24
CA ASN A 30 -6.54 -12.60 -4.96
C ASN A 30 -5.35 -12.91 -4.04
N GLY A 31 -5.58 -13.31 -2.78
CA GLY A 31 -4.51 -13.71 -1.85
C GLY A 31 -3.73 -12.54 -1.26
N VAL A 32 -4.26 -11.31 -1.34
CA VAL A 32 -3.66 -10.14 -0.70
C VAL A 32 -4.24 -9.97 0.71
N LEU A 33 -3.40 -9.69 1.71
CA LEU A 33 -3.83 -9.35 3.06
C LEU A 33 -3.88 -7.82 3.23
N ARG A 34 -5.01 -7.30 3.72
CA ARG A 34 -5.21 -5.86 3.95
C ARG A 34 -5.79 -5.58 5.34
N PRO A 35 -5.64 -4.37 5.90
CA PRO A 35 -6.26 -4.03 7.17
C PRO A 35 -7.78 -3.97 6.98
N LYS A 36 -8.53 -4.62 7.88
CA LYS A 36 -10.00 -4.63 7.86
C LYS A 36 -10.56 -3.22 8.08
N ASN A 37 -9.94 -2.49 9.01
CA ASN A 37 -10.27 -1.11 9.36
C ASN A 37 -8.98 -0.28 9.26
N PRO A 38 -8.66 0.28 8.09
CA PRO A 38 -7.44 1.04 7.90
C PRO A 38 -7.44 2.31 8.76
N LYS A 39 -6.33 2.57 9.45
CA LYS A 39 -6.11 3.71 10.34
C LYS A 39 -5.04 4.63 9.77
N PHE A 40 -5.22 5.04 8.52
CA PHE A 40 -4.32 6.00 7.90
C PHE A 40 -4.41 7.34 8.64
N THR A 41 -3.25 7.93 8.93
CA THR A 41 -3.19 9.31 9.46
C THR A 41 -3.35 10.32 8.32
N MET A 42 -3.00 9.92 7.09
CA MET A 42 -3.35 10.66 5.89
C MET A 42 -4.79 10.34 5.51
N SER A 43 -5.61 11.36 5.32
CA SER A 43 -6.98 11.21 4.87
C SER A 43 -7.05 11.28 3.33
N LYS A 44 -8.24 10.96 2.82
CA LYS A 44 -8.62 11.24 1.44
C LYS A 44 -8.80 12.75 1.28
N GLU A 45 -7.72 13.50 1.17
CA GLU A 45 -7.80 14.91 0.77
C GLU A 45 -7.98 14.97 -0.75
N ASN A 46 -8.72 15.98 -1.22
CA ASN A 46 -8.79 16.22 -2.66
C ASN A 46 -7.38 16.56 -3.15
N PHE A 47 -6.88 15.75 -4.08
CA PHE A 47 -5.63 16.05 -4.76
C PHE A 47 -5.78 17.37 -5.51
N THR A 48 -4.86 18.29 -5.26
CA THR A 48 -4.71 19.49 -6.10
C THR A 48 -3.97 19.08 -7.38
N PRO A 49 -4.60 19.15 -8.57
CA PRO A 49 -3.96 18.78 -9.81
C PRO A 49 -2.64 19.51 -10.01
N THR A 50 -1.60 18.76 -10.35
CA THR A 50 -0.28 19.29 -10.70
C THR A 50 0.18 18.67 -12.02
N PRO A 51 0.77 19.45 -12.94
CA PRO A 51 1.32 18.90 -14.18
C PRO A 51 2.53 17.99 -13.95
N LEU A 52 3.04 17.93 -12.71
CA LEU A 52 4.20 17.11 -12.33
C LEU A 52 3.84 15.67 -11.94
N LEU A 53 2.55 15.33 -11.80
CA LEU A 53 2.09 14.00 -11.44
C LEU A 53 1.03 13.52 -12.44
N ASN A 54 1.30 12.40 -13.09
CA ASN A 54 0.32 11.74 -13.93
C ASN A 54 -0.57 10.82 -13.08
N THR A 55 -1.88 10.96 -13.22
CA THR A 55 -2.89 10.16 -12.50
C THR A 55 -3.61 9.13 -13.39
N GLU A 56 -3.23 9.03 -14.66
CA GLU A 56 -3.78 8.08 -15.64
C GLU A 56 -2.92 6.82 -15.79
N TYR A 57 -1.62 6.91 -15.50
CA TYR A 57 -0.64 5.86 -15.70
C TYR A 57 0.08 5.50 -14.39
N LEU A 58 0.58 4.27 -14.36
CA LEU A 58 1.41 3.78 -13.27
C LEU A 58 2.85 4.28 -13.42
N TYR A 59 3.51 4.55 -12.30
CA TYR A 59 4.96 4.71 -12.24
C TYR A 59 5.60 3.37 -11.86
N THR A 60 6.77 3.06 -12.43
CA THR A 60 7.51 1.83 -12.15
C THR A 60 8.93 2.11 -11.68
N TYR A 61 9.44 1.26 -10.80
CA TYR A 61 10.81 1.38 -10.32
C TYR A 61 11.81 1.02 -11.43
N ILE A 62 12.87 1.82 -11.61
CA ILE A 62 13.90 1.53 -12.63
C ILE A 62 14.69 0.26 -12.25
N GLY A 63 14.87 0.00 -10.95
CA GLY A 63 15.57 -1.20 -10.48
C GLY A 63 14.73 -2.46 -10.61
N LYS A 64 15.42 -3.59 -10.79
CA LYS A 64 14.83 -4.93 -10.72
C LYS A 64 15.13 -5.53 -9.35
N SER A 65 14.10 -5.94 -8.63
CA SER A 65 14.26 -6.76 -7.42
C SER A 65 14.17 -8.22 -7.81
N LYS A 66 15.18 -9.01 -7.46
CA LYS A 66 15.10 -10.48 -7.57
C LYS A 66 14.33 -11.02 -6.37
N TYR A 67 13.42 -11.95 -6.64
CA TYR A 67 12.76 -12.74 -5.61
C TYR A 67 12.88 -14.20 -6.05
N GLU A 68 13.65 -14.99 -5.28
CA GLU A 68 14.03 -16.35 -5.67
C GLU A 68 14.59 -16.40 -7.11
N ASN A 69 13.91 -17.14 -8.00
CA ASN A 69 14.27 -17.31 -9.40
C ASN A 69 13.50 -16.35 -10.34
N SER A 70 12.74 -15.40 -9.82
CA SER A 70 11.97 -14.43 -10.61
C SER A 70 12.45 -12.99 -10.43
N THR A 71 12.15 -12.16 -11.42
CA THR A 71 12.36 -10.72 -11.37
C THR A 71 11.02 -10.05 -11.14
N LEU A 72 10.91 -9.26 -10.07
CA LEU A 72 9.73 -8.48 -9.78
C LEU A 72 9.87 -7.05 -10.32
N LYS A 73 8.78 -6.54 -10.88
CA LYS A 73 8.57 -5.12 -11.18
C LYS A 73 7.57 -4.55 -10.21
N SER A 74 7.92 -3.43 -9.59
CA SER A 74 7.05 -2.70 -8.69
C SER A 74 6.41 -1.52 -9.41
N PHE A 75 5.13 -1.30 -9.13
CA PHE A 75 4.30 -0.24 -9.71
C PHE A 75 3.58 0.53 -8.61
N ILE A 76 3.51 1.84 -8.77
CA ILE A 76 2.70 2.74 -7.94
C ILE A 76 1.74 3.53 -8.83
N GLY A 77 0.52 3.75 -8.36
CA GLY A 77 -0.49 4.55 -9.04
C GLY A 77 -1.15 5.55 -8.10
N PHE A 78 -1.52 6.70 -8.63
CA PHE A 78 -2.09 7.82 -7.88
C PHE A 78 -3.42 8.22 -8.51
N TYR A 79 -4.50 8.05 -7.76
CA TYR A 79 -5.83 8.44 -8.22
C TYR A 79 -6.06 9.95 -8.02
N PRO A 80 -6.86 10.61 -8.87
CA PRO A 80 -7.21 12.02 -8.70
C PRO A 80 -7.94 12.36 -7.40
N ASP A 81 -8.39 11.36 -6.64
CA ASP A 81 -9.11 11.54 -5.39
C ASP A 81 -8.24 11.30 -4.14
N GLY A 82 -6.91 11.39 -4.29
CA GLY A 82 -5.95 11.29 -3.18
C GLY A 82 -5.62 9.85 -2.76
N ARG A 83 -6.24 8.83 -3.37
CA ARG A 83 -5.90 7.42 -3.14
C ARG A 83 -4.64 7.02 -3.90
N MET A 84 -3.89 6.06 -3.37
CA MET A 84 -2.78 5.42 -4.07
C MET A 84 -2.80 3.91 -3.97
N ILE A 85 -2.22 3.23 -4.95
CA ILE A 85 -1.98 1.78 -4.95
C ILE A 85 -0.50 1.47 -5.17
N LEU A 86 -0.02 0.40 -4.58
CA LEU A 86 1.33 -0.12 -4.78
C LEU A 86 1.26 -1.64 -4.90
N PHE A 87 1.91 -2.18 -5.91
CA PHE A 87 1.99 -3.63 -6.10
C PHE A 87 3.28 -4.03 -6.80
N ALA A 88 3.64 -5.30 -6.66
CA ALA A 88 4.72 -5.92 -7.39
C ALA A 88 4.17 -7.10 -8.19
N ILE A 89 4.74 -7.34 -9.36
CA ILE A 89 4.37 -8.45 -10.24
C ILE A 89 5.64 -9.02 -10.85
N GLU A 90 5.67 -10.32 -11.08
CA GLU A 90 6.75 -10.95 -11.85
C GLU A 90 6.79 -10.39 -13.28
N ASP A 91 8.00 -10.18 -13.80
CA ASP A 91 8.20 -9.61 -15.13
C ASP A 91 7.50 -10.44 -16.23
N SER A 92 7.51 -11.76 -16.08
CA SER A 92 6.80 -12.72 -16.94
C SER A 92 5.28 -12.58 -16.89
N ASN A 93 4.73 -11.98 -15.84
CA ASN A 93 3.30 -11.85 -15.59
C ASN A 93 2.77 -10.42 -15.83
N VAL A 94 3.58 -9.49 -16.33
CA VAL A 94 3.20 -8.08 -16.52
C VAL A 94 1.96 -7.89 -17.40
N SER A 95 1.65 -8.83 -18.30
CA SER A 95 0.40 -8.83 -19.08
C SER A 95 -0.87 -8.84 -18.22
N LYS A 96 -0.78 -9.27 -16.96
CA LYS A 96 -1.90 -9.32 -16.00
C LYS A 96 -2.06 -8.04 -15.17
N ILE A 97 -1.31 -6.97 -15.47
CA ILE A 97 -1.28 -5.75 -14.66
C ILE A 97 -2.68 -5.16 -14.43
N ASP A 98 -3.52 -5.16 -15.47
CA ASP A 98 -4.88 -4.62 -15.42
C ASP A 98 -5.78 -5.32 -14.37
N SER A 99 -5.51 -6.59 -14.08
CA SER A 99 -6.26 -7.34 -13.07
C SER A 99 -5.87 -6.98 -11.63
N ILE A 100 -4.73 -6.32 -11.45
CA ILE A 100 -4.12 -6.02 -10.14
C ILE A 100 -4.09 -4.50 -9.88
N SER A 101 -4.02 -3.67 -10.92
CA SER A 101 -3.82 -2.22 -10.86
C SER A 101 -5.06 -1.41 -10.49
N SER A 102 -5.87 -1.92 -9.54
CA SER A 102 -7.05 -1.24 -9.02
C SER A 102 -6.99 -1.10 -7.50
N TRP A 103 -7.70 -0.11 -6.95
CA TRP A 103 -7.87 0.05 -5.51
C TRP A 103 -8.39 -1.23 -4.85
N LYS A 104 -9.24 -2.01 -5.52
CA LYS A 104 -9.80 -3.25 -4.97
C LYS A 104 -8.77 -4.38 -4.90
N ASN A 105 -7.85 -4.47 -5.86
CA ASN A 105 -7.01 -5.66 -6.07
C ASN A 105 -5.53 -5.46 -5.71
N ALA A 106 -5.00 -4.24 -5.69
CA ALA A 106 -3.57 -4.00 -5.45
C ALA A 106 -3.09 -4.60 -4.11
N SER A 107 -1.83 -5.03 -4.02
CA SER A 107 -1.32 -5.60 -2.76
C SER A 107 -1.31 -4.58 -1.61
N ARG A 108 -1.07 -3.30 -1.92
CA ARG A 108 -0.98 -2.22 -0.95
C ARG A 108 -1.83 -1.03 -1.42
N ILE A 109 -2.46 -0.38 -0.45
CA ILE A 109 -3.28 0.81 -0.64
C ILE A 109 -2.85 1.89 0.34
N GLY A 110 -3.16 3.13 -0.01
CA GLY A 110 -2.77 4.28 0.78
C GLY A 110 -3.39 5.58 0.32
N TYR A 111 -2.90 6.66 0.88
CA TYR A 111 -3.26 8.03 0.50
C TYR A 111 -2.02 8.85 0.23
N PHE A 112 -2.17 9.88 -0.58
CA PHE A 112 -1.08 10.79 -0.91
C PHE A 112 -1.58 12.23 -0.95
N LYS A 113 -0.64 13.16 -0.89
CA LYS A 113 -0.86 14.58 -1.16
C LYS A 113 0.36 15.16 -1.86
N THR A 114 0.12 16.24 -2.59
CA THR A 114 1.17 17.00 -3.29
C THR A 114 1.18 18.44 -2.82
N ILE A 115 2.37 18.97 -2.60
CA ILE A 115 2.60 20.39 -2.27
C ILE A 115 3.75 20.84 -3.17
N ASP A 116 3.47 21.68 -4.15
CA ASP A 116 4.41 22.09 -5.20
C ASP A 116 5.01 20.87 -5.95
N ASP A 117 6.31 20.65 -5.81
CA ASP A 117 7.06 19.52 -6.37
C ASP A 117 7.20 18.35 -5.38
N LYS A 118 6.63 18.44 -4.18
CA LYS A 118 6.75 17.42 -3.13
C LYS A 118 5.55 16.48 -3.17
N LEU A 119 5.85 15.20 -3.04
CA LEU A 119 4.87 14.12 -2.87
C LEU A 119 5.09 13.49 -1.48
N GLU A 120 4.03 13.47 -0.68
CA GLU A 120 3.99 12.72 0.57
C GLU A 120 2.91 11.65 0.45
N TYR A 121 3.20 10.42 0.88
CA TYR A 121 2.22 9.35 0.85
C TYR A 121 2.40 8.36 1.99
N GLN A 122 1.30 7.74 2.37
CA GLN A 122 1.24 6.72 3.39
C GLN A 122 0.53 5.50 2.83
N TYR A 123 1.11 4.31 3.02
CA TYR A 123 0.50 3.05 2.63
C TYR A 123 0.63 2.00 3.73
N TYR A 124 -0.24 1.00 3.70
CA TYR A 124 -0.15 -0.13 4.62
C TYR A 124 0.78 -1.21 4.06
N GLU A 125 1.75 -1.65 4.86
CA GLU A 125 2.63 -2.78 4.60
C GLU A 125 2.23 -3.97 5.46
N GLN A 126 1.96 -5.12 4.83
CA GLN A 126 1.52 -6.32 5.56
C GLN A 126 2.67 -7.06 6.25
N TYR A 127 3.89 -6.95 5.72
CA TYR A 127 5.05 -7.66 6.24
C TYR A 127 5.44 -7.11 7.63
N GLY A 128 5.91 -7.99 8.53
CA GLY A 128 6.34 -7.58 9.87
C GLY A 128 5.21 -7.32 10.89
N GLY A 129 3.99 -7.79 10.62
CA GLY A 129 2.84 -7.65 11.53
C GLY A 129 1.89 -6.49 11.21
N GLY A 130 2.13 -5.79 10.09
CA GLY A 130 1.25 -4.72 9.62
C GLY A 130 1.68 -3.35 10.14
N GLU A 131 2.17 -2.48 9.26
CA GLU A 131 2.56 -1.13 9.61
C GLU A 131 2.14 -0.09 8.56
N TYR A 132 2.02 1.17 8.98
CA TYR A 132 1.72 2.30 8.09
C TYR A 132 3.03 3.00 7.75
N ILE A 133 3.45 2.86 6.50
CA ILE A 133 4.71 3.41 6.00
C ILE A 133 4.45 4.80 5.44
N ASN A 134 5.13 5.80 6.00
CA ASN A 134 5.18 7.17 5.46
C ASN A 134 6.39 7.33 4.53
N GLN A 135 6.20 7.94 3.38
CA GLN A 135 7.24 8.21 2.39
C GLN A 135 7.16 9.64 1.89
N LYS A 136 8.33 10.16 1.50
CA LYS A 136 8.49 11.47 0.87
C LYS A 136 9.24 11.32 -0.45
N ALA A 137 8.83 12.08 -1.44
CA ALA A 137 9.42 12.09 -2.76
C ALA A 137 9.33 13.48 -3.41
N VAL A 138 10.14 13.68 -4.46
CA VAL A 138 10.07 14.85 -5.34
C VAL A 138 9.57 14.41 -6.70
N LEU A 139 8.66 15.20 -7.25
CA LEU A 139 8.06 15.04 -8.55
C LEU A 139 8.89 15.78 -9.60
N LYS A 140 9.19 15.08 -10.70
CA LYS A 140 9.83 15.61 -11.90
C LYS A 140 9.10 15.09 -13.12
N LYS A 141 7.82 15.50 -13.27
CA LYS A 141 6.92 15.13 -14.38
C LYS A 141 6.83 13.61 -14.60
N ASP A 142 7.69 13.06 -15.44
CA ASP A 142 7.72 11.64 -15.77
C ASP A 142 8.54 10.82 -14.77
N THR A 143 9.09 11.45 -13.73
CA THR A 143 9.95 10.82 -12.73
C THR A 143 9.53 11.18 -11.31
N ILE A 144 9.58 10.21 -10.41
CA ILE A 144 9.41 10.38 -8.96
C ILE A 144 10.69 9.92 -8.27
N ILE A 145 11.30 10.80 -7.48
CA ILE A 145 12.52 10.50 -6.72
C ILE A 145 12.13 10.34 -5.25
N LYS A 146 12.15 9.12 -4.74
CA LYS A 146 11.93 8.84 -3.31
C LYS A 146 13.25 8.98 -2.56
N PHE A 147 13.16 9.41 -1.30
CA PHE A 147 14.31 9.54 -0.41
C PHE A 147 14.12 8.64 0.81
N LYS A 148 15.12 7.81 1.10
CA LYS A 148 15.15 7.03 2.34
C LYS A 148 16.40 7.41 3.13
N THR A 149 16.18 7.99 4.30
CA THR A 149 17.26 8.32 5.23
C THR A 149 17.45 7.16 6.19
N PHE A 150 18.65 6.59 6.21
CA PHE A 150 19.09 5.60 7.18
C PHE A 150 19.96 6.31 8.21
N ARG A 151 19.58 6.23 9.48
CA ARG A 151 20.40 6.73 10.59
C ARG A 151 21.01 5.52 11.30
N MET A 152 22.33 5.41 11.24
CA MET A 152 23.13 4.54 12.09
C MET A 152 23.69 5.37 13.25
N LEU A 153 24.18 4.71 14.30
CA LEU A 153 24.72 5.33 15.51
C LEU A 153 25.66 6.53 15.25
N THR A 154 26.50 6.46 14.20
CA THR A 154 27.49 7.50 13.88
C THR A 154 27.34 8.08 12.47
N LYS A 155 26.41 7.58 11.66
CA LYS A 155 26.32 7.94 10.23
C LYS A 155 24.89 8.11 9.77
N LYS A 156 24.66 9.16 8.99
CA LYS A 156 23.43 9.35 8.22
C LYS A 156 23.72 9.03 6.76
N GLU A 157 22.96 8.10 6.19
CA GLU A 157 23.01 7.75 4.78
C GLU A 157 21.66 8.11 4.13
N VAL A 158 21.68 8.73 2.96
CA VAL A 158 20.47 9.02 2.19
C VAL A 158 20.54 8.21 0.90
N ARG A 159 19.54 7.35 0.69
CA ARG A 159 19.36 6.59 -0.54
C ARG A 159 18.24 7.19 -1.37
N TYR A 160 18.42 7.09 -2.67
CA TYR A 160 17.49 7.62 -3.67
C TYR A 160 16.98 6.45 -4.50
N ASP A 161 15.68 6.40 -4.64
CA ASP A 161 14.98 5.41 -5.43
C ASP A 161 14.22 6.16 -6.53
N THR A 162 14.45 5.80 -7.79
CA THR A 162 13.81 6.49 -8.93
C THR A 162 12.69 5.63 -9.51
N LEU A 163 11.51 6.25 -9.67
CA LEU A 163 10.41 5.69 -10.43
C LEU A 163 10.19 6.53 -11.69
N VAL A 164 9.81 5.87 -12.77
CA VAL A 164 9.52 6.50 -14.06
C VAL A 164 8.11 6.18 -14.49
N LEU A 165 7.49 7.11 -15.21
CA LEU A 165 6.18 6.91 -15.81
C LEU A 165 6.23 5.69 -16.74
N SER A 166 5.30 4.78 -16.56
CA SER A 166 5.21 3.57 -17.37
C SER A 166 4.15 3.71 -18.45
N LYS A 167 4.16 2.77 -19.40
CA LYS A 167 3.12 2.65 -20.43
C LYS A 167 1.79 2.04 -19.93
N TYR A 168 1.73 1.60 -18.67
CA TYR A 168 0.57 0.88 -18.13
C TYR A 168 -0.40 1.84 -17.46
N LYS A 169 -1.68 1.72 -17.78
CA LYS A 169 -2.74 2.59 -17.23
C LYS A 169 -3.11 2.20 -15.81
N LEU A 170 -3.47 3.19 -15.00
CA LEU A 170 -4.13 3.01 -13.72
C LEU A 170 -5.62 2.69 -13.96
N ARG A 171 -6.17 1.72 -13.21
CA ARG A 171 -7.56 1.26 -13.33
C ARG A 171 -8.38 1.56 -12.08
#